data_AF-A0A9Q8PB49-F1
#
_entry.id   AF-A0A9Q8PB49-F1
#
_cell.length_a   1.000
_cell.length_b   1.000
_cell.length_c   1.000
_cell.angle_alpha   90.00
_cell.angle_beta   90.00
_cell.angle_gamma   90.00
#
_symmetry.space_group_name_H-M   'P 1'
#
loop_
_entity.id
_entity.type
_entity.pdbx_description
1 polymer ?
#
loop_
_entity_poly.entity_id
_entity_poly.type
_entity_poly.pdbx_seq_one_letter_code
_entity_poly.pdbx_strand_id
1 'polypeptide(L)'
;MNHELDSRDAIVEQYRRSAEEAFVRANLLSTRDFVTLQAFVIYLAGLRACQANAHQWTLTAVAIRLASALSLGLDSNMSRPSKLSPLESELRHRLWFSIGVLDMHSAFDRGSQPLLKSDSFPTFPSNVNDVALSHQSLSPQSHFSEMSFSLLVYHASLCQRKLAEIGSSAADGNIDPLIAGYEQVGCLADFERYVQRIGTGTVGNTEPIQDFPVAVAEESLVAMRLLLYRPLHKRGNGFVHPDYSPTERFDLLVTATEVLERSQSKRSWIAFAQWAWFSWVKWYALAVVLAELCCARDGELADRAWRVAQASYDGYAKLVADTESGLLWKPIMKLMRKVQQVRGEQRLAHQTLERHDAIARYQQYWLDGMSDATSANVLPTPASSVAAPHPEHGDTAGSMELGSMIYQQQGQGTAGDMSWLHWDLLIDDINESNINDMVW
;
A
#
# COMPACT_ATOMS: atom_id res chain seq x y z
N MET A 1 43.18 9.30 -4.96
CA MET A 1 42.42 8.08 -5.29
C MET A 1 41.84 8.33 -6.67
N ASN A 2 42.54 7.92 -7.73
CA ASN A 2 42.05 8.04 -9.10
C ASN A 2 41.25 6.78 -9.42
N HIS A 3 40.01 6.94 -9.87
CA HIS A 3 39.46 6.35 -11.09
C HIS A 3 38.04 6.88 -11.29
N GLU A 4 37.73 7.24 -12.54
CA GLU A 4 36.42 7.63 -13.05
C GLU A 4 35.32 6.70 -12.50
N LEU A 5 34.43 7.22 -11.66
CA LEU A 5 33.21 6.51 -11.32
C LEU A 5 32.16 6.93 -12.35
N ASP A 6 32.10 6.20 -13.46
CA ASP A 6 31.23 6.55 -14.59
C ASP A 6 29.74 6.25 -14.32
N SER A 7 29.38 5.62 -13.20
CA SER A 7 28.00 5.31 -12.86
C SER A 7 27.63 5.58 -11.40
N ARG A 8 26.37 5.98 -11.17
CA ARG A 8 25.77 6.18 -9.84
C ARG A 8 25.97 4.96 -8.94
N ASP A 9 25.81 3.76 -9.48
CA ASP A 9 25.88 2.53 -8.68
C ASP A 9 27.31 2.25 -8.19
N ALA A 10 28.32 2.56 -9.01
CA ALA A 10 29.73 2.46 -8.59
C ALA A 10 30.04 3.44 -7.45
N ILE A 11 29.52 4.67 -7.52
CA ILE A 11 29.68 5.69 -6.48
C ILE A 11 29.02 5.23 -5.17
N VAL A 12 27.78 4.76 -5.24
CA VAL A 12 27.03 4.25 -4.08
C VAL A 12 27.78 3.10 -3.41
N GLU A 13 28.28 2.15 -4.20
CA GLU A 13 29.03 0.99 -3.69
C GLU A 13 30.35 1.40 -3.02
N GLN A 14 31.06 2.38 -3.58
CA GLN A 14 32.28 2.91 -2.97
C GLN A 14 32.01 3.61 -1.64
N TYR A 15 30.99 4.48 -1.56
CA TYR A 15 30.62 5.15 -0.32
C TYR A 15 30.17 4.15 0.74
N ARG A 16 29.42 3.12 0.35
CA ARG A 16 29.02 2.02 1.24
C ARG A 16 30.24 1.35 1.86
N ARG A 17 31.18 0.88 1.03
CA ARG A 17 32.41 0.23 1.51
C ARG A 17 33.22 1.12 2.42
N SER A 18 33.40 2.39 2.03
CA SER A 18 34.17 3.36 2.81
C SER A 18 33.53 3.64 4.18
N ALA A 19 32.20 3.70 4.24
CA ALA A 19 31.45 3.86 5.49
C ALA A 19 31.55 2.61 6.38
N GLU A 20 31.40 1.42 5.82
CA GLU A 20 31.56 0.14 6.56
C GLU A 20 32.96 0.00 7.15
N GLU A 21 34.00 0.30 6.38
CA GLU A 21 35.38 0.32 6.90
C GLU A 21 35.56 1.34 8.02
N ALA A 22 34.93 2.51 7.93
CA ALA A 22 34.96 3.50 9.00
C ALA A 22 34.26 3.01 10.27
N PHE A 23 33.11 2.34 10.15
CA PHE A 23 32.41 1.75 11.29
C PHE A 23 33.19 0.62 11.97
N VAL A 24 33.91 -0.20 11.19
CA VAL A 24 34.82 -1.22 11.73
C VAL A 24 35.93 -0.56 12.54
N ARG A 25 36.59 0.48 12.00
CA ARG A 25 37.63 1.24 12.72
C ARG A 25 37.10 1.95 13.97
N ALA A 26 35.86 2.42 13.93
CA ALA A 26 35.18 3.04 15.08
C ALA A 26 34.66 2.01 16.09
N ASN A 27 34.86 0.71 15.85
CA ASN A 27 34.38 -0.38 16.70
C ASN A 27 32.89 -0.27 17.02
N LEU A 28 32.08 -0.04 15.98
CA LEU A 28 30.65 0.30 16.07
C LEU A 28 29.87 -0.55 17.07
N LEU A 29 30.05 -1.87 17.06
CA LEU A 29 29.26 -2.80 17.89
C LEU A 29 29.47 -2.63 19.40
N SER A 30 30.52 -1.92 19.82
CA SER A 30 30.79 -1.62 21.23
C SER A 30 30.97 -0.12 21.50
N THR A 31 30.64 0.74 20.53
CA THR A 31 30.78 2.17 20.68
C THR A 31 29.83 2.73 21.74
N ARG A 32 30.30 3.74 22.47
CA ARG A 32 29.47 4.64 23.29
C ARG A 32 29.59 6.09 22.83
N ASP A 33 29.96 6.27 21.57
CA ASP A 33 30.04 7.59 20.97
C ASP A 33 28.73 7.93 20.25
N PHE A 34 28.15 9.08 20.61
CA PHE A 34 26.88 9.54 20.06
C PHE A 34 27.00 9.88 18.58
N VAL A 35 28.13 10.46 18.16
CA VAL A 35 28.36 10.85 16.76
C VAL A 35 28.49 9.62 15.86
N THR A 36 29.15 8.57 16.34
CA THR A 36 29.24 7.27 15.65
C THR A 36 27.85 6.66 15.46
N LEU A 37 26.97 6.73 16.46
CA LEU A 37 25.58 6.28 16.31
C LEU A 37 24.80 7.14 15.31
N GLN A 38 24.96 8.48 15.34
CA GLN A 38 24.34 9.36 14.35
C GLN A 38 24.77 9.00 12.92
N ALA A 39 26.08 8.83 12.70
CA ALA A 39 26.62 8.42 11.42
C ALA A 39 26.06 7.07 10.97
N PHE A 40 25.92 6.11 11.90
CA PHE A 40 25.32 4.81 11.61
C PHE A 40 23.85 4.91 11.22
N VAL A 41 23.05 5.73 11.91
CA VAL A 41 21.63 5.94 11.56
C VAL A 41 21.47 6.59 10.18
N ILE A 42 22.32 7.56 9.84
CA ILE A 42 22.35 8.18 8.49
C ILE A 42 22.71 7.11 7.44
N TYR A 43 23.70 6.28 7.73
CA TYR A 43 24.08 5.16 6.87
C TYR A 43 22.91 4.20 6.63
N LEU A 44 22.13 3.86 7.65
CA LEU A 44 20.94 3.01 7.51
C LEU A 44 19.85 3.65 6.63
N ALA A 45 19.61 4.95 6.78
CA ALA A 45 18.69 5.69 5.92
C ALA A 45 19.17 5.68 4.45
N GLY A 46 20.49 5.85 4.23
CA GLY A 46 21.11 5.76 2.91
C GLY A 46 21.03 4.37 2.29
N LEU A 47 21.34 3.32 3.07
CA LEU A 47 21.20 1.93 2.63
C LEU A 47 19.79 1.64 2.12
N ARG A 48 18.78 2.11 2.84
CA ARG A 48 17.38 1.99 2.43
C ARG A 48 17.07 2.72 1.13
N ALA A 49 17.55 3.95 0.98
CA ALA A 49 17.27 4.76 -0.21
C ALA A 49 17.97 4.22 -1.47
N CYS A 50 19.09 3.50 -1.29
CA CYS A 50 19.95 3.04 -2.37
C CYS A 50 19.82 1.54 -2.69
N GLN A 51 19.44 0.71 -1.73
CA GLN A 51 19.47 -0.75 -1.86
C GLN A 51 18.24 -1.43 -1.25
N ALA A 52 17.73 -2.45 -1.93
CA ALA A 52 16.72 -3.37 -1.43
C ALA A 52 17.37 -4.51 -0.64
N ASN A 53 18.07 -4.20 0.45
CA ASN A 53 18.86 -5.19 1.19
C ASN A 53 18.28 -5.48 2.58
N ALA A 54 18.03 -6.77 2.85
CA ALA A 54 17.59 -7.34 4.12
C ALA A 54 18.44 -6.89 5.33
N HIS A 55 19.73 -6.62 5.11
CA HIS A 55 20.66 -6.22 6.17
C HIS A 55 20.22 -4.95 6.91
N GLN A 56 19.53 -4.03 6.23
CA GLN A 56 19.09 -2.78 6.84
C GLN A 56 18.16 -3.01 8.03
N TRP A 57 17.29 -4.03 7.98
CA TRP A 57 16.39 -4.38 9.09
C TRP A 57 17.17 -4.90 10.31
N THR A 58 18.08 -5.86 10.11
CA THR A 58 18.92 -6.39 11.19
C THR A 58 19.84 -5.32 11.78
N LEU A 59 20.41 -4.46 10.94
CA LEU A 59 21.27 -3.37 11.40
C LEU A 59 20.48 -2.30 12.17
N THR A 60 19.20 -2.08 11.87
CA THR A 60 18.33 -1.24 12.70
C THR A 60 18.21 -1.77 14.12
N ALA A 61 18.15 -3.09 14.32
CA ALA A 61 18.17 -3.69 15.65
C ALA A 61 19.48 -3.39 16.40
N VAL A 62 20.61 -3.38 15.70
CA VAL A 62 21.91 -2.95 16.25
C VAL A 62 21.85 -1.48 16.67
N ALA A 63 21.30 -0.60 15.84
CA ALA A 63 21.15 0.82 16.16
C ALA A 63 20.29 1.04 17.42
N ILE A 64 19.19 0.29 17.57
CA ILE A 64 18.37 0.30 18.78
C ILE A 64 19.20 -0.09 20.00
N ARG A 65 19.98 -1.18 19.93
CA ARG A 65 20.82 -1.63 21.06
C ARG A 65 21.88 -0.60 21.44
N LEU A 66 22.54 0.02 20.45
CA LEU A 66 23.51 1.09 20.67
C LEU A 66 22.86 2.33 21.30
N ALA A 67 21.67 2.72 20.82
CA ALA A 67 20.90 3.82 21.38
C ALA A 67 20.49 3.56 22.83
N SER A 68 20.01 2.35 23.15
CA SER A 68 19.71 1.94 24.52
C SER A 68 20.95 1.97 25.42
N ALA A 69 22.12 1.54 24.92
CA ALA A 69 23.39 1.63 25.65
C ALA A 69 23.81 3.07 25.95
N LEU A 70 23.39 4.03 25.12
CA LEU A 70 23.54 5.47 25.32
C LEU A 70 22.41 6.11 26.13
N SER A 71 21.47 5.29 26.62
CA SER A 71 20.27 5.71 27.37
C SER A 71 19.36 6.65 26.59
N LEU A 72 19.30 6.51 25.25
CA LEU A 72 18.28 7.17 24.44
C LEU A 72 16.91 6.51 24.70
N GLY A 73 15.84 7.30 24.61
CA GLY A 73 14.46 6.82 24.79
C GLY A 73 13.96 6.73 26.23
N LEU A 74 14.83 6.96 27.23
CA LEU A 74 14.38 7.21 28.59
C LEU A 74 13.90 8.66 28.71
N ASP A 75 12.83 8.88 29.47
CA ASP A 75 12.36 10.24 29.77
C ASP A 75 13.53 11.04 30.37
N SER A 76 13.92 12.13 29.69
CA SER A 76 15.01 13.00 30.09
C SER A 76 14.82 13.54 31.52
N ASN A 77 13.57 13.61 31.98
CA ASN A 77 13.22 14.03 33.33
C ASN A 77 13.56 13.01 34.42
N MET A 78 13.67 11.71 34.07
CA MET A 78 13.83 10.62 35.03
C MET A 78 15.28 10.18 35.28
N SER A 79 16.28 10.65 34.52
CA SER A 79 17.65 10.14 34.74
C SER A 79 18.85 11.06 34.52
N ARG A 80 18.79 12.18 33.79
CA ARG A 80 19.95 13.12 33.73
C ARG A 80 19.60 14.60 33.51
N PRO A 81 18.93 15.29 34.45
CA PRO A 81 18.65 16.72 34.27
C PRO A 81 19.88 17.64 34.44
N SER A 82 21.02 17.18 34.95
CA SER A 82 22.09 18.09 35.41
C SER A 82 23.33 18.25 34.50
N LYS A 83 23.41 17.58 33.34
CA LYS A 83 24.67 17.57 32.54
C LYS A 83 24.55 17.79 31.03
N LEU A 84 23.35 17.84 30.45
CA LEU A 84 23.19 18.02 29.01
C LEU A 84 22.67 19.42 28.70
N SER A 85 23.23 20.05 27.67
CA SER A 85 22.70 21.28 27.10
C SER A 85 21.33 21.05 26.44
N PRO A 86 20.50 22.10 26.28
CA PRO A 86 19.23 21.99 25.55
C PRO A 86 19.39 21.37 24.16
N LEU A 87 20.43 21.76 23.43
CA LEU A 87 20.74 21.22 22.11
C LEU A 87 21.06 19.72 22.17
N GLU A 88 21.91 19.27 23.10
CA GLU A 88 22.25 17.85 23.22
C GLU A 88 21.04 16.98 23.60
N SER A 89 20.17 17.49 24.49
CA SER A 89 18.94 16.80 24.86
C SER A 89 18.03 16.63 23.65
N GLU A 90 17.84 17.70 22.88
CA GLU A 90 16.99 17.71 21.70
C GLU A 90 17.56 16.82 20.57
N LEU A 91 18.88 16.85 20.32
CA LEU A 91 19.53 15.95 19.35
C LEU A 91 19.35 14.47 19.71
N ARG A 92 19.38 14.13 21.01
CA ARG A 92 19.13 12.76 21.48
C ARG A 92 17.68 12.33 21.24
N HIS A 93 16.71 13.21 21.49
CA HIS A 93 15.31 12.94 21.16
C HIS A 93 15.12 12.72 19.66
N ARG A 94 15.67 13.62 18.82
CA ARG A 94 15.58 13.51 17.37
C ARG A 94 16.20 12.23 16.83
N LEU A 95 17.36 11.83 17.36
CA LEU A 95 18.01 10.57 16.96
C LEU A 95 17.17 9.35 17.36
N TRP A 96 16.61 9.35 18.57
CA TRP A 96 15.75 8.25 19.03
C TRP A 96 14.51 8.08 18.17
N PHE A 97 13.83 9.19 17.84
CA PHE A 97 12.68 9.16 16.93
C PHE A 97 13.07 8.73 15.51
N SER A 98 14.23 9.16 15.00
CA SER A 98 14.75 8.70 13.70
C SER A 98 14.98 7.19 13.66
N ILE A 99 15.52 6.61 14.74
CA ILE A 99 15.65 5.15 14.89
C ILE A 99 14.26 4.48 14.91
N GLY A 100 13.30 5.07 15.62
CA GLY A 100 11.91 4.58 15.66
C GLY A 100 11.21 4.56 14.30
N VAL A 101 11.47 5.56 13.47
CA VAL A 101 10.99 5.62 12.08
C VAL A 101 11.60 4.47 11.27
N LEU A 102 12.93 4.31 11.33
CA LEU A 102 13.64 3.23 10.62
C LEU A 102 13.13 1.84 11.07
N ASP A 103 12.95 1.63 12.36
CA ASP A 103 12.40 0.39 12.94
C ASP A 103 11.01 0.08 12.38
N MET A 104 10.10 1.07 12.42
CA MET A 104 8.75 0.91 11.91
C MET A 104 8.74 0.53 10.43
N HIS A 105 9.54 1.22 9.61
CA HIS A 105 9.55 0.98 8.16
C HIS A 105 10.16 -0.36 7.82
N SER A 106 11.27 -0.70 8.47
CA SER A 106 12.00 -1.93 8.18
C SER A 106 11.16 -3.15 8.53
N ALA A 107 10.39 -3.06 9.62
CA ALA A 107 9.44 -4.10 10.00
C ALA A 107 8.26 -4.17 9.02
N PHE A 108 7.67 -3.03 8.67
CA PHE A 108 6.54 -2.97 7.74
C PHE A 108 6.88 -3.50 6.35
N ASP A 109 8.08 -3.24 5.83
CA ASP A 109 8.56 -3.75 4.54
C ASP A 109 8.85 -5.26 4.53
N ARG A 110 8.80 -5.90 5.70
CA ARG A 110 8.96 -7.35 5.85
C ARG A 110 7.68 -8.04 6.34
N GLY A 111 6.60 -7.28 6.55
CA GLY A 111 5.40 -7.80 7.20
C GLY A 111 5.65 -8.29 8.64
N SER A 112 6.69 -7.76 9.30
CA SER A 112 7.02 -8.12 10.69
C SER A 112 6.58 -7.05 11.68
N GLN A 113 6.64 -7.38 12.97
CA GLN A 113 6.44 -6.38 14.03
C GLN A 113 7.71 -5.56 14.26
N PRO A 114 7.59 -4.27 14.56
CA PRO A 114 8.73 -3.43 14.90
C PRO A 114 9.20 -3.70 16.34
N LEU A 115 10.47 -3.43 16.63
CA LEU A 115 11.08 -3.78 17.93
C LEU A 115 10.69 -2.80 19.05
N LEU A 116 10.52 -1.53 18.71
CA LEU A 116 10.10 -0.51 19.67
C LEU A 116 8.58 -0.52 19.83
N LYS A 117 8.06 0.04 20.92
CA LYS A 117 6.62 0.21 21.13
C LYS A 117 6.24 1.69 21.09
N SER A 118 4.96 2.00 20.95
CA SER A 118 4.47 3.37 20.92
C SER A 118 4.78 4.14 22.22
N ASP A 119 4.81 3.43 23.36
CA ASP A 119 5.19 3.96 24.67
C ASP A 119 6.68 4.34 24.79
N SER A 120 7.52 3.90 23.86
CA SER A 120 8.95 4.21 23.81
C SER A 120 9.22 5.65 23.35
N PHE A 121 8.16 6.41 22.99
CA PHE A 121 8.23 7.77 22.47
C PHE A 121 7.36 8.74 23.30
N PRO A 122 7.61 8.90 24.61
CA PRO A 122 6.71 9.63 25.51
C PRO A 122 6.70 11.15 25.28
N THR A 123 7.76 11.72 24.69
CA THR A 123 7.88 13.16 24.47
C THR A 123 8.42 13.42 23.08
N PHE A 124 7.67 14.18 22.28
CA PHE A 124 8.08 14.54 20.93
C PHE A 124 9.24 15.53 20.94
N PRO A 125 10.13 15.48 19.92
CA PRO A 125 11.09 16.55 19.68
C PRO A 125 10.39 17.89 19.48
N SER A 126 11.08 18.98 19.80
CA SER A 126 10.53 20.33 19.70
C SER A 126 10.53 20.84 18.26
N ASN A 127 9.50 21.59 17.87
CA ASN A 127 9.45 22.27 16.56
C ASN A 127 10.31 23.55 16.59
N VAL A 128 11.63 23.39 16.56
CA VAL A 128 12.61 24.49 16.62
C VAL A 128 13.85 24.18 15.78
N ASN A 129 14.43 25.21 15.15
CA ASN A 129 15.70 25.09 14.43
C ASN A 129 16.89 25.02 15.41
N ASP A 130 17.98 24.38 15.00
CA ASP A 130 19.17 24.16 15.86
C ASP A 130 19.80 25.47 16.34
N VAL A 131 19.77 26.50 15.49
CA VAL A 131 20.25 27.85 15.82
C VAL A 131 19.52 28.41 17.05
N ALA A 132 18.21 28.19 17.19
CA ALA A 132 17.43 28.70 18.31
C ALA A 132 17.79 28.01 19.65
N LEU A 133 18.08 26.71 19.60
CA LEU A 133 18.51 25.91 20.77
C LEU A 133 19.87 26.34 21.29
N SER A 134 20.76 26.78 20.40
CA SER A 134 22.09 27.29 20.76
C SER A 134 22.03 28.59 21.57
N HIS A 135 20.94 29.36 21.42
CA HIS A 135 20.71 30.64 22.10
C HIS A 135 19.78 30.54 23.34
N GLN A 136 19.43 29.32 23.79
CA GLN A 136 18.52 29.05 24.92
C GLN A 136 17.12 29.70 24.79
N SER A 137 16.69 30.08 23.58
CA SER A 137 15.33 30.55 23.35
C SER A 137 14.42 29.35 23.06
N LEU A 138 13.59 28.99 24.04
CA LEU A 138 12.88 27.70 24.09
C LEU A 138 11.39 27.78 23.67
N SER A 139 10.98 28.80 22.92
CA SER A 139 9.59 28.85 22.46
C SER A 139 9.40 27.99 21.22
N PRO A 140 8.59 26.91 21.25
CA PRO A 140 8.25 26.14 20.06
C PRO A 140 7.66 27.07 19.01
N GLN A 141 8.12 26.94 17.77
CA GLN A 141 7.56 27.74 16.68
C GLN A 141 6.16 27.21 16.34
N SER A 142 5.18 28.10 16.28
CA SER A 142 3.83 27.80 15.80
C SER A 142 3.75 27.68 14.27
N HIS A 143 4.84 27.97 13.57
CA HIS A 143 4.97 27.97 12.12
C HIS A 143 5.94 26.87 11.65
N PHE A 144 6.02 26.69 10.32
CA PHE A 144 6.93 25.76 9.68
C PHE A 144 8.39 26.01 10.09
N SER A 145 9.11 24.96 10.44
CA SER A 145 10.54 24.96 10.79
C SER A 145 11.27 23.84 10.06
N GLU A 146 12.60 23.78 10.18
CA GLU A 146 13.41 22.67 9.63
C GLU A 146 12.97 21.31 10.21
N MET A 147 12.37 21.30 11.40
CA MET A 147 11.85 20.10 12.06
C MET A 147 10.46 19.68 11.61
N SER A 148 9.71 20.52 10.87
CA SER A 148 8.31 20.23 10.53
C SER A 148 8.15 18.93 9.73
N PHE A 149 9.05 18.66 8.78
CA PHE A 149 9.03 17.40 8.04
C PHE A 149 9.28 16.19 8.95
N SER A 150 10.34 16.25 9.75
CA SER A 150 10.70 15.18 10.68
C SER A 150 9.57 14.90 11.67
N LEU A 151 8.94 15.94 12.21
CA LEU A 151 7.82 15.80 13.14
C LEU A 151 6.59 15.17 12.47
N LEU A 152 6.25 15.56 11.23
CA LEU A 152 5.18 14.91 10.48
C LEU A 152 5.46 13.42 10.27
N VAL A 153 6.71 13.06 9.92
CA VAL A 153 7.13 11.66 9.80
C VAL A 153 7.07 10.92 11.14
N TYR A 154 7.45 11.57 12.25
CA TYR A 154 7.37 11.00 13.60
C TYR A 154 5.93 10.74 14.03
N HIS A 155 5.04 11.70 13.80
CA HIS A 155 3.61 11.54 14.08
C HIS A 155 2.98 10.44 13.22
N ALA A 156 3.31 10.38 11.93
CA ALA A 156 2.87 9.31 11.03
C ALA A 156 3.35 7.93 11.51
N SER A 157 4.65 7.81 11.81
CA SER A 157 5.25 6.56 12.28
C SER A 157 4.63 6.09 13.60
N LEU A 158 4.39 6.99 14.54
CA LEU A 158 3.75 6.66 15.82
C LEU A 158 2.28 6.27 15.64
N CYS A 159 1.54 6.96 14.76
CA CYS A 159 0.16 6.60 14.42
C CYS A 159 0.13 5.17 13.84
N GLN A 160 0.96 4.88 12.84
CA GLN A 160 1.05 3.55 12.23
C GLN A 160 1.40 2.46 13.24
N ARG A 161 2.33 2.75 14.16
CA ARG A 161 2.74 1.83 15.23
C ARG A 161 1.57 1.52 16.18
N LYS A 162 0.86 2.55 16.63
CA LYS A 162 -0.35 2.38 17.46
C LYS A 162 -1.44 1.57 16.74
N LEU A 163 -1.67 1.85 15.45
CA LEU A 163 -2.62 1.07 14.65
C LEU A 163 -2.24 -0.42 14.64
N ALA A 164 -0.96 -0.74 14.45
CA ALA A 164 -0.48 -2.13 14.46
C ALA A 164 -0.58 -2.78 15.85
N GLU A 165 -0.22 -2.07 16.92
CA GLU A 165 -0.28 -2.57 18.30
C GLU A 165 -1.71 -2.87 18.76
N ILE A 166 -2.64 -1.94 18.52
CA ILE A 166 -4.06 -2.13 18.81
C ILE A 166 -4.60 -3.31 18.01
N GLY A 167 -4.20 -3.41 16.74
CA GLY A 167 -4.62 -4.50 15.87
C GLY A 167 -4.12 -5.87 16.27
N SER A 168 -2.86 -5.97 16.68
CA SER A 168 -2.30 -7.21 17.25
C SER A 168 -3.01 -7.57 18.53
N SER A 169 -3.23 -6.60 19.43
CA SER A 169 -3.91 -6.83 20.71
C SER A 169 -5.34 -7.36 20.53
N ALA A 170 -6.05 -6.87 19.52
CA ALA A 170 -7.37 -7.37 19.17
C ALA A 170 -7.34 -8.80 18.60
N ALA A 171 -6.36 -9.10 17.74
CA ALA A 171 -6.18 -10.44 17.19
C ALA A 171 -5.79 -11.47 18.25
N ASP A 172 -5.00 -11.06 19.25
CA ASP A 172 -4.62 -11.88 20.40
C ASP A 172 -5.75 -12.05 21.43
N GLY A 173 -6.90 -11.38 21.24
CA GLY A 173 -8.04 -11.43 22.15
C GLY A 173 -7.86 -10.61 23.44
N ASN A 174 -6.86 -9.74 23.50
CA ASN A 174 -6.61 -8.87 24.65
C ASN A 174 -7.57 -7.67 24.71
N ILE A 175 -8.12 -7.27 23.57
CA ILE A 175 -9.06 -6.16 23.42
C ILE A 175 -10.19 -6.62 22.49
N ASP A 176 -11.42 -6.21 22.79
CA ASP A 176 -12.55 -6.46 21.89
C ASP A 176 -12.30 -5.82 20.50
N PRO A 177 -12.54 -6.55 19.39
CA PRO A 177 -12.27 -6.03 18.05
C PRO A 177 -12.98 -4.72 17.70
N LEU A 178 -14.21 -4.52 18.19
CA LEU A 178 -14.97 -3.29 17.93
C LEU A 178 -14.36 -2.10 18.69
N ILE A 179 -13.99 -2.30 19.96
CA ILE A 179 -13.28 -1.29 20.77
C ILE A 179 -11.96 -0.91 20.10
N ALA A 180 -11.18 -1.91 19.69
CA ALA A 180 -9.93 -1.72 18.97
C ALA A 180 -10.12 -0.89 17.67
N GLY A 181 -11.21 -1.14 16.93
CA GLY A 181 -11.57 -0.35 15.76
C GLY A 181 -11.77 1.15 16.08
N TYR A 182 -12.52 1.47 17.14
CA TYR A 182 -12.72 2.87 17.55
C TYR A 182 -11.44 3.55 18.03
N GLU A 183 -10.58 2.83 18.78
CA GLU A 183 -9.28 3.37 19.21
C GLU A 183 -8.36 3.67 18.02
N GLN A 184 -8.37 2.81 17.01
CA GLN A 184 -7.61 3.03 15.78
C GLN A 184 -8.12 4.24 14.98
N VAL A 185 -9.44 4.40 14.86
CA VAL A 185 -10.05 5.61 14.27
C VAL A 185 -9.62 6.86 15.02
N GLY A 186 -9.67 6.83 16.36
CA GLY A 186 -9.22 7.93 17.20
C GLY A 186 -7.75 8.29 16.98
N CYS A 187 -6.88 7.29 16.92
CA CYS A 187 -5.45 7.47 16.64
C CYS A 187 -5.19 8.12 15.27
N LEU A 188 -5.96 7.73 14.25
CA LEU A 188 -5.84 8.29 12.91
C LEU A 188 -6.39 9.72 12.84
N ALA A 189 -7.52 9.99 13.52
CA ALA A 189 -8.10 11.32 13.63
C ALA A 189 -7.17 12.31 14.37
N ASP A 190 -6.45 11.86 15.39
CA ASP A 190 -5.46 12.68 16.10
C ASP A 190 -4.31 13.08 15.16
N PHE A 191 -3.83 12.15 14.33
CA PHE A 191 -2.81 12.46 13.32
C PHE A 191 -3.37 13.40 12.25
N GLU A 192 -4.59 13.19 11.78
CA GLU A 192 -5.25 14.09 10.81
C GLU A 192 -5.36 15.53 11.34
N ARG A 193 -5.77 15.72 12.60
CA ARG A 193 -5.79 17.06 13.23
C ARG A 193 -4.41 17.69 13.33
N TYR A 194 -3.36 16.89 13.52
CA TYR A 194 -1.98 17.38 13.51
C TYR A 194 -1.58 17.87 12.10
N VAL A 195 -1.85 17.07 11.06
CA VAL A 195 -1.58 17.43 9.66
C VAL A 195 -2.33 18.71 9.27
N GLN A 196 -3.62 18.80 9.58
CA GLN A 196 -4.43 19.99 9.31
C GLN A 196 -3.84 21.25 9.99
N ARG A 197 -3.39 21.14 11.25
CA ARG A 197 -2.78 22.26 11.96
C ARG A 197 -1.52 22.78 11.25
N ILE A 198 -0.66 21.88 10.79
CA ILE A 198 0.55 22.27 10.04
C ILE A 198 0.18 22.83 8.65
N GLY A 199 -0.75 22.18 7.95
CA GLY A 199 -1.20 22.58 6.62
C GLY A 199 -1.89 23.95 6.58
N THR A 200 -2.64 24.33 7.61
CA THR A 200 -3.21 25.70 7.69
C THR A 200 -2.14 26.79 7.69
N GLY A 201 -0.92 26.48 8.17
CA GLY A 201 0.22 27.39 8.13
C GLY A 201 0.90 27.48 6.75
N THR A 202 0.61 26.58 5.81
CA THR A 202 1.20 26.57 4.46
C THR A 202 0.28 27.14 3.38
N VAL A 203 -0.99 27.43 3.70
CA VAL A 203 -1.97 27.98 2.73
C VAL A 203 -1.48 29.35 2.21
N GLY A 204 -1.23 29.42 0.90
CA GLY A 204 -0.74 30.62 0.22
C GLY A 204 0.78 30.74 0.17
N ASN A 205 1.52 29.71 0.58
CA ASN A 205 2.97 29.68 0.43
C ASN A 205 3.39 29.37 -1.02
N THR A 206 4.55 29.92 -1.42
CA THR A 206 5.16 29.72 -2.73
C THR A 206 6.31 28.70 -2.71
N GLU A 207 6.75 28.28 -1.52
CA GLU A 207 7.91 27.41 -1.34
C GLU A 207 7.54 25.90 -1.33
N PRO A 208 7.96 25.11 -2.34
CA PRO A 208 7.59 23.69 -2.46
C PRO A 208 8.01 22.81 -1.28
N ILE A 209 9.06 23.20 -0.55
CA ILE A 209 9.56 22.46 0.63
C ILE A 209 8.56 22.47 1.79
N GLN A 210 7.63 23.42 1.82
CA GLN A 210 6.63 23.50 2.90
C GLN A 210 5.38 22.68 2.58
N ASP A 211 5.03 22.55 1.30
CA ASP A 211 3.91 21.72 0.84
C ASP A 211 4.27 20.23 0.80
N PHE A 212 5.53 19.90 0.51
CA PHE A 212 5.98 18.51 0.42
C PHE A 212 5.70 17.68 1.69
N PRO A 213 6.03 18.13 2.92
CA PRO A 213 5.71 17.42 4.14
C PRO A 213 4.22 17.16 4.34
N VAL A 214 3.38 18.14 4.02
CA VAL A 214 1.92 18.03 4.15
C VAL A 214 1.39 16.99 3.17
N ALA A 215 1.82 17.04 1.91
CA ALA A 215 1.44 16.06 0.89
C ALA A 215 1.86 14.62 1.28
N VAL A 216 3.05 14.44 1.84
CA VAL A 216 3.52 13.13 2.35
C VAL A 216 2.66 12.65 3.52
N ALA A 217 2.26 13.55 4.41
CA ALA A 217 1.44 13.21 5.55
C ALA A 217 -0.01 12.88 5.16
N GLU A 218 -0.60 13.62 4.22
CA GLU A 218 -1.92 13.33 3.64
C GLU A 218 -1.96 11.98 2.93
N GLU A 219 -0.94 11.67 2.13
CA GLU A 219 -0.81 10.35 1.52
C GLU A 219 -0.68 9.25 2.58
N SER A 220 0.04 9.53 3.67
CA SER A 220 0.18 8.60 4.79
C SER A 220 -1.15 8.36 5.50
N LEU A 221 -1.99 9.40 5.68
CA LEU A 221 -3.35 9.27 6.20
C LEU A 221 -4.20 8.34 5.33
N VAL A 222 -4.22 8.57 4.01
CA VAL A 222 -5.00 7.73 3.08
C VAL A 222 -4.51 6.28 3.11
N ALA A 223 -3.19 6.06 3.15
CA ALA A 223 -2.63 4.72 3.26
C ALA A 223 -2.95 4.04 4.61
N MET A 224 -3.00 4.79 5.72
CA MET A 224 -3.39 4.26 7.03
C MET A 224 -4.89 4.01 7.13
N ARG A 225 -5.74 4.77 6.42
CA ARG A 225 -7.17 4.43 6.30
C ARG A 225 -7.34 3.04 5.68
N LEU A 226 -6.55 2.66 4.68
CA LEU A 226 -6.59 1.30 4.15
C LEU A 226 -6.32 0.24 5.24
N LEU A 227 -5.36 0.48 6.17
CA LEU A 227 -5.06 -0.43 7.30
C LEU A 227 -6.24 -0.63 8.26
N LEU A 228 -7.18 0.32 8.32
CA LEU A 228 -8.41 0.19 9.09
C LEU A 228 -9.37 -0.82 8.45
N TYR A 229 -9.57 -0.72 7.13
CA TYR A 229 -10.51 -1.54 6.38
C TYR A 229 -9.94 -2.89 5.93
N ARG A 230 -8.61 -3.03 5.88
CA ARG A 230 -7.88 -4.27 5.55
C ARG A 230 -6.76 -4.52 6.58
N PRO A 231 -7.09 -4.87 7.83
CA PRO A 231 -6.08 -5.02 8.88
C PRO A 231 -5.02 -6.08 8.54
N LEU A 232 -3.80 -5.87 9.04
CA LEU A 232 -2.68 -6.82 8.91
C LEU A 232 -2.78 -8.01 9.88
N HIS A 233 -3.75 -7.97 10.80
CA HIS A 233 -4.02 -9.03 11.76
C HIS A 233 -5.47 -9.48 11.61
N LYS A 234 -5.70 -10.79 11.63
CA LYS A 234 -7.05 -11.36 11.57
C LYS A 234 -7.82 -11.05 12.84
N ARG A 235 -9.05 -10.55 12.71
CA ARG A 235 -9.90 -10.14 13.84
C ARG A 235 -11.18 -10.97 14.00
N GLY A 236 -11.14 -12.22 13.56
CA GLY A 236 -12.27 -13.14 13.60
C GLY A 236 -13.35 -12.83 12.55
N ASN A 237 -14.21 -13.81 12.31
CA ASN A 237 -15.29 -13.69 11.32
C ASN A 237 -16.34 -12.67 11.78
N GLY A 238 -16.68 -11.72 10.91
CA GLY A 238 -17.74 -10.73 11.17
C GLY A 238 -17.26 -9.40 11.78
N PHE A 239 -15.96 -9.17 11.89
CA PHE A 239 -15.45 -7.84 12.22
C PHE A 239 -15.85 -6.83 11.13
N VAL A 240 -16.57 -5.80 11.53
CA VAL A 240 -16.86 -4.63 10.71
C VAL A 240 -16.12 -3.46 11.32
N HIS A 241 -15.23 -2.86 10.54
CA HIS A 241 -14.51 -1.68 10.98
C HIS A 241 -15.50 -0.50 11.15
N PRO A 242 -15.44 0.29 12.23
CA PRO A 242 -16.26 1.48 12.38
C PRO A 242 -16.08 2.45 11.20
N ASP A 243 -17.13 3.16 10.81
CA ASP A 243 -16.98 4.18 9.77
C ASP A 243 -16.02 5.28 10.26
N TYR A 244 -14.94 5.51 9.50
CA TYR A 244 -13.99 6.58 9.79
C TYR A 244 -14.68 7.95 9.70
N SER A 245 -15.56 8.11 8.72
CA SER A 245 -16.37 9.29 8.50
C SER A 245 -17.82 8.87 8.24
N PRO A 246 -18.80 9.36 9.01
CA PRO A 246 -20.21 9.02 8.80
C PRO A 246 -20.77 9.46 7.44
N THR A 247 -20.10 10.40 6.76
CA THR A 247 -20.58 11.01 5.52
C THR A 247 -19.88 10.50 4.27
N GLU A 248 -18.70 9.89 4.40
CA GLU A 248 -17.89 9.46 3.26
C GLU A 248 -18.01 7.95 3.07
N ARG A 249 -18.55 7.52 1.92
CA ARG A 249 -18.52 6.12 1.53
C ARG A 249 -17.09 5.76 1.12
N PHE A 250 -16.44 4.86 1.87
CA PHE A 250 -15.08 4.43 1.59
C PHE A 250 -15.06 3.30 0.55
N ASP A 251 -14.56 3.59 -0.67
CA ASP A 251 -14.31 2.57 -1.69
C ASP A 251 -12.85 2.11 -1.63
N LEU A 252 -12.64 0.86 -1.25
CA LEU A 252 -11.33 0.24 -1.07
C LEU A 252 -10.50 0.21 -2.37
N LEU A 253 -11.11 -0.19 -3.48
CA LEU A 253 -10.41 -0.35 -4.75
C LEU A 253 -10.01 1.03 -5.31
N VAL A 254 -10.93 2.01 -5.25
CA VAL A 254 -10.65 3.39 -5.66
C VAL A 254 -9.51 3.96 -4.81
N THR A 255 -9.65 3.90 -3.49
CA THR A 255 -8.68 4.50 -2.56
C THR A 255 -7.30 3.88 -2.70
N ALA A 256 -7.21 2.55 -2.76
CA ALA A 256 -5.94 1.85 -2.91
C ALA A 256 -5.28 2.14 -4.27
N THR A 257 -6.07 2.25 -5.35
CA THR A 257 -5.59 2.65 -6.67
C THR A 257 -5.00 4.05 -6.65
N GLU A 258 -5.69 5.01 -6.03
CA GLU A 258 -5.18 6.38 -5.94
C GLU A 258 -3.89 6.50 -5.12
N VAL A 259 -3.73 5.71 -4.05
CA VAL A 259 -2.47 5.66 -3.28
C VAL A 259 -1.30 5.23 -4.18
N LEU A 260 -1.51 4.20 -5.01
CA LEU A 260 -0.48 3.73 -5.93
C LEU A 260 -0.18 4.76 -7.04
N GLU A 261 -1.20 5.40 -7.60
CA GLU A 261 -1.02 6.45 -8.61
C GLU A 261 -0.27 7.66 -8.06
N ARG A 262 -0.61 8.13 -6.86
CA ARG A 262 0.11 9.22 -6.19
C ARG A 262 1.57 8.82 -5.97
N SER A 263 1.82 7.60 -5.48
CA SER A 263 3.18 7.07 -5.30
C SER A 263 3.99 7.05 -6.60
N GLN A 264 3.41 6.59 -7.72
CA GLN A 264 4.06 6.58 -9.03
C GLN A 264 4.30 8.01 -9.58
N SER A 265 3.35 8.92 -9.33
CA SER A 265 3.39 10.29 -9.82
C SER A 265 4.36 11.20 -9.07
N LYS A 266 4.83 10.82 -7.88
CA LYS A 266 5.81 11.61 -7.08
C LYS A 266 7.05 12.02 -7.86
N ARG A 267 7.56 11.13 -8.74
CA ARG A 267 8.74 11.43 -9.58
C ARG A 267 8.43 12.39 -10.73
N SER A 268 7.17 12.53 -11.10
CA SER A 268 6.70 13.41 -12.18
C SER A 268 6.34 14.81 -11.71
N TRP A 269 6.15 15.03 -10.41
CA TRP A 269 5.97 16.36 -9.84
C TRP A 269 7.31 17.08 -9.75
N ILE A 270 7.57 17.98 -10.70
CA ILE A 270 8.80 18.77 -10.80
C ILE A 270 9.13 19.47 -9.46
N ALA A 271 8.11 19.97 -8.77
CA ALA A 271 8.25 20.66 -7.48
C ALA A 271 8.80 19.75 -6.36
N PHE A 272 8.54 18.44 -6.41
CA PHE A 272 8.92 17.48 -5.36
C PHE A 272 10.03 16.51 -5.78
N ALA A 273 10.46 16.54 -7.05
CA ALA A 273 11.40 15.59 -7.62
C ALA A 273 12.72 15.48 -6.83
N GLN A 274 13.21 16.60 -6.28
CA GLN A 274 14.45 16.62 -5.51
C GLN A 274 14.36 15.90 -4.14
N TRP A 275 13.16 15.68 -3.61
CA TRP A 275 12.92 14.93 -2.37
C TRP A 275 12.29 13.55 -2.62
N ALA A 276 12.03 13.18 -3.88
CA ALA A 276 11.40 11.91 -4.24
C ALA A 276 12.24 10.67 -3.87
N TRP A 277 13.51 10.84 -3.51
CA TRP A 277 14.34 9.77 -2.94
C TRP A 277 13.80 9.28 -1.59
N PHE A 278 13.10 10.14 -0.84
CA PHE A 278 12.39 9.75 0.37
C PHE A 278 10.98 9.24 0.01
N SER A 279 10.90 7.98 -0.41
CA SER A 279 9.61 7.34 -0.70
C SER A 279 9.49 5.98 -0.02
N TRP A 280 8.27 5.66 0.36
CA TRP A 280 7.92 4.44 1.08
C TRP A 280 7.29 3.49 0.09
N VAL A 281 7.72 2.24 0.10
CA VAL A 281 7.14 1.22 -0.78
C VAL A 281 5.69 0.97 -0.36
N LYS A 282 4.74 1.29 -1.23
CA LYS A 282 3.30 1.09 -0.95
C LYS A 282 2.85 -0.32 -1.31
N TRP A 283 3.61 -1.33 -0.88
CA TRP A 283 3.31 -2.75 -1.14
C TRP A 283 1.92 -3.12 -0.60
N TYR A 284 1.53 -2.53 0.53
CA TYR A 284 0.26 -2.80 1.18
C TYR A 284 -0.93 -2.35 0.33
N ALA A 285 -0.87 -1.14 -0.26
CA ALA A 285 -1.90 -0.68 -1.20
C ALA A 285 -1.96 -1.57 -2.46
N LEU A 286 -0.81 -2.05 -2.94
CA LEU A 286 -0.74 -3.02 -4.03
C LEU A 286 -1.45 -4.33 -3.66
N ALA A 287 -1.20 -4.86 -2.46
CA ALA A 287 -1.85 -6.06 -1.98
C ALA A 287 -3.38 -5.90 -1.89
N VAL A 288 -3.87 -4.75 -1.39
CA VAL A 288 -5.30 -4.43 -1.36
C VAL A 288 -5.90 -4.39 -2.75
N VAL A 289 -5.27 -3.68 -3.71
CA VAL A 289 -5.75 -3.64 -5.10
C VAL A 289 -5.81 -5.04 -5.70
N LEU A 290 -4.76 -5.86 -5.53
CA LEU A 290 -4.73 -7.21 -6.07
C LEU A 290 -5.78 -8.11 -5.43
N ALA A 291 -6.02 -8.00 -4.12
CA ALA A 291 -7.07 -8.76 -3.43
C ALA A 291 -8.47 -8.38 -3.94
N GLU A 292 -8.75 -7.09 -4.12
CA GLU A 292 -10.02 -6.60 -4.66
C GLU A 292 -10.23 -7.03 -6.13
N LEU A 293 -9.16 -7.15 -6.91
CA LEU A 293 -9.17 -7.60 -8.31
C LEU A 293 -9.13 -9.12 -8.48
N CYS A 294 -8.91 -9.90 -7.41
CA CYS A 294 -9.05 -11.36 -7.47
C CYS A 294 -10.51 -11.78 -7.62
N CYS A 295 -11.45 -10.90 -7.24
CA CYS A 295 -12.85 -11.03 -7.57
C CYS A 295 -13.08 -10.57 -9.02
N ALA A 296 -13.99 -11.22 -9.73
CA ALA A 296 -14.38 -10.83 -11.08
C ALA A 296 -15.04 -9.43 -11.06
N ARG A 297 -14.22 -8.39 -11.18
CA ARG A 297 -14.64 -7.00 -11.34
C ARG A 297 -14.33 -6.57 -12.76
N ASP A 298 -15.36 -6.10 -13.45
CA ASP A 298 -15.27 -5.59 -14.81
C ASP A 298 -15.54 -4.08 -14.84
N GLY A 299 -15.04 -3.42 -15.89
CA GLY A 299 -15.25 -1.99 -16.14
C GLY A 299 -14.00 -1.13 -15.95
N GLU A 300 -14.14 0.16 -16.27
CA GLU A 300 -13.03 1.11 -16.37
C GLU A 300 -12.21 1.23 -15.07
N LEU A 301 -12.88 1.17 -13.92
CA LEU A 301 -12.22 1.23 -12.62
C LEU A 301 -11.29 0.02 -12.42
N ALA A 302 -11.76 -1.18 -12.74
CA ALA A 302 -10.95 -2.39 -12.62
C ALA A 302 -9.75 -2.34 -13.58
N ASP A 303 -9.92 -1.83 -14.79
CA ASP A 303 -8.85 -1.68 -15.78
C ASP A 303 -7.83 -0.62 -15.41
N ARG A 304 -8.27 0.51 -14.84
CA ARG A 304 -7.39 1.52 -14.24
C ARG A 304 -6.58 0.92 -13.10
N ALA A 305 -7.24 0.27 -12.14
CA ALA A 305 -6.60 -0.34 -11.00
C ALA A 305 -5.56 -1.40 -11.42
N TRP A 306 -5.90 -2.23 -12.41
CA TRP A 306 -5.00 -3.24 -12.94
C TRP A 306 -3.72 -2.64 -13.55
N ARG A 307 -3.84 -1.62 -14.42
CA ARG A 307 -2.68 -0.95 -15.03
C ARG A 307 -1.73 -0.39 -13.98
N VAL A 308 -2.28 0.28 -12.97
CA VAL A 308 -1.52 0.88 -11.88
C VAL A 308 -0.86 -0.22 -11.04
N ALA A 309 -1.58 -1.30 -10.72
CA ALA A 309 -1.05 -2.43 -9.97
C ALA A 309 0.12 -3.12 -10.70
N GLN A 310 0.03 -3.33 -12.02
CA GLN A 310 1.13 -3.89 -12.80
C GLN A 310 2.39 -3.03 -12.72
N ALA A 311 2.27 -1.72 -12.99
CA ALA A 311 3.41 -0.81 -12.93
C ALA A 311 4.03 -0.74 -11.51
N SER A 312 3.19 -0.73 -10.47
CA SER A 312 3.66 -0.79 -9.08
C SER A 312 4.33 -2.11 -8.74
N TYR A 313 3.78 -3.25 -9.18
CA TYR A 313 4.35 -4.57 -8.93
C TYR A 313 5.76 -4.68 -9.53
N ASP A 314 5.94 -4.30 -10.80
CA ASP A 314 7.22 -4.35 -11.49
C ASP A 314 8.28 -3.43 -10.85
N GLY A 315 7.83 -2.28 -10.33
CA GLY A 315 8.68 -1.33 -9.61
C GLY A 315 9.07 -1.82 -8.21
N TYR A 316 8.12 -2.37 -7.45
CA TYR A 316 8.32 -2.77 -6.07
C TYR A 316 9.05 -4.10 -5.92
N ALA A 317 8.92 -5.04 -6.87
CA ALA A 317 9.66 -6.31 -6.86
C ALA A 317 11.18 -6.12 -6.70
N LYS A 318 11.71 -4.99 -7.17
CA LYS A 318 13.13 -4.62 -7.09
C LYS A 318 13.52 -3.87 -5.81
N LEU A 319 12.54 -3.43 -5.02
CA LEU A 319 12.71 -2.50 -3.90
C LEU A 319 12.32 -3.09 -2.53
N VAL A 320 11.43 -4.10 -2.49
CA VAL A 320 11.04 -4.78 -1.25
C VAL A 320 12.17 -5.72 -0.80
N ALA A 321 12.40 -5.78 0.53
CA ALA A 321 13.42 -6.63 1.13
C ALA A 321 13.26 -8.11 0.70
N ASP A 322 14.39 -8.78 0.49
CA ASP A 322 14.50 -10.17 0.00
C ASP A 322 13.97 -10.42 -1.42
N THR A 323 13.58 -9.36 -2.16
CA THR A 323 13.15 -9.41 -3.58
C THR A 323 12.09 -10.49 -3.85
N GLU A 324 12.09 -11.12 -5.03
CA GLU A 324 11.11 -12.15 -5.43
C GLU A 324 11.07 -13.38 -4.50
N SER A 325 12.12 -13.60 -3.70
CA SER A 325 12.20 -14.69 -2.74
C SER A 325 11.71 -14.37 -1.33
N GLY A 326 11.37 -13.10 -1.05
CA GLY A 326 10.99 -12.64 0.28
C GLY A 326 9.67 -13.19 0.79
N LEU A 327 9.60 -13.39 2.12
CA LEU A 327 8.41 -13.89 2.82
C LEU A 327 7.18 -13.00 2.57
N LEU A 328 7.38 -11.68 2.49
CA LEU A 328 6.32 -10.72 2.16
C LEU A 328 5.90 -10.76 0.68
N TRP A 329 6.86 -10.93 -0.24
CA TRP A 329 6.58 -10.79 -1.67
C TRP A 329 5.90 -12.02 -2.27
N LYS A 330 6.23 -13.23 -1.78
CA LYS A 330 5.61 -14.49 -2.23
C LYS A 330 4.07 -14.48 -2.20
N PRO A 331 3.40 -14.07 -1.11
CA PRO A 331 1.95 -13.89 -1.06
C PRO A 331 1.42 -12.88 -2.10
N ILE A 332 2.11 -11.75 -2.28
CA ILE A 332 1.74 -10.73 -3.29
C ILE A 332 1.84 -11.30 -4.71
N MET A 333 2.87 -12.10 -5.01
CA MET A 333 2.99 -12.79 -6.30
C MET A 333 1.84 -13.77 -6.54
N LYS A 334 1.37 -14.46 -5.50
CA LYS A 334 0.22 -15.38 -5.59
C LYS A 334 -1.07 -14.63 -5.94
N LEU A 335 -1.33 -13.48 -5.32
CA LEU A 335 -2.44 -12.60 -5.71
C LEU A 335 -2.28 -12.11 -7.16
N MET A 336 -1.09 -11.65 -7.54
CA MET A 336 -0.81 -11.18 -8.90
C MET A 336 -1.14 -12.24 -9.95
N ARG A 337 -0.67 -13.47 -9.76
CA ARG A 337 -0.99 -14.61 -10.67
C ARG A 337 -2.48 -14.90 -10.71
N LYS A 338 -3.17 -14.81 -9.58
CA LYS A 338 -4.62 -15.05 -9.51
C LYS A 338 -5.39 -13.99 -10.31
N VAL A 339 -5.05 -12.70 -10.16
CA VAL A 339 -5.67 -11.62 -10.94
C VAL A 339 -5.42 -11.82 -12.44
N GLN A 340 -4.21 -12.22 -12.84
CA GLN A 340 -3.90 -12.53 -14.24
C GLN A 340 -4.77 -13.66 -14.79
N GLN A 341 -4.99 -14.72 -14.00
CA GLN A 341 -5.86 -15.83 -14.37
C GLN A 341 -7.31 -15.36 -14.56
N VAL A 342 -7.88 -14.68 -13.56
CA VAL A 342 -9.28 -14.19 -13.59
C VAL A 342 -9.51 -13.29 -14.80
N ARG A 343 -8.60 -12.34 -15.05
CA ARG A 343 -8.69 -11.46 -16.23
C ARG A 343 -8.48 -12.19 -17.55
N GLY A 344 -7.69 -13.26 -17.58
CA GLY A 344 -7.53 -14.12 -18.75
C GLY A 344 -8.83 -14.85 -19.08
N GLU A 345 -9.48 -15.44 -18.08
CA GLU A 345 -10.78 -16.10 -18.18
C GLU A 345 -11.88 -15.13 -18.64
N GLN A 346 -11.94 -13.92 -18.06
CA GLN A 346 -12.88 -12.87 -18.47
C GLN A 346 -12.71 -12.45 -19.93
N ARG A 347 -11.46 -12.27 -20.40
CA ARG A 347 -11.19 -11.94 -21.81
C ARG A 347 -11.62 -13.05 -22.76
N LEU A 348 -11.36 -14.31 -22.42
CA LEU A 348 -11.80 -15.46 -23.22
C LEU A 348 -13.32 -15.56 -23.27
N ALA A 349 -14.00 -15.32 -22.14
CA ALA A 349 -15.46 -15.29 -22.07
C ALA A 349 -16.03 -14.16 -22.95
N HIS A 350 -15.45 -12.94 -22.88
CA HIS A 350 -15.89 -11.82 -23.69
C HIS A 350 -15.71 -12.08 -25.19
N GLN A 351 -14.55 -12.60 -25.61
CA GLN A 351 -14.30 -12.99 -27.00
C GLN A 351 -15.27 -14.07 -27.50
N THR A 352 -15.63 -15.01 -26.62
CA THR A 352 -16.60 -16.07 -26.93
C THR A 352 -18.00 -15.49 -27.11
N LEU A 353 -18.40 -14.54 -26.25
CA LEU A 353 -19.67 -13.83 -26.36
C LEU A 353 -19.74 -13.00 -27.66
N GLU A 354 -18.71 -12.20 -27.94
CA GLU A 354 -18.64 -11.41 -29.18
C GLU A 354 -18.71 -12.28 -30.43
N ARG A 355 -18.06 -13.46 -30.39
CA ARG A 355 -18.13 -14.43 -31.49
C ARG A 355 -19.54 -15.00 -31.65
N HIS A 356 -20.22 -15.35 -30.56
CA HIS A 356 -21.61 -15.80 -30.62
C HIS A 356 -22.55 -14.69 -31.13
N ASP A 357 -22.38 -13.46 -30.67
CA ASP A 357 -23.16 -12.31 -31.12
C ASP A 357 -22.88 -11.97 -32.60
N ALA A 358 -21.64 -12.13 -33.06
CA ALA A 358 -21.30 -12.00 -34.47
C ALA A 358 -21.99 -13.08 -35.31
N ILE A 359 -21.96 -14.35 -34.87
CA ILE A 359 -22.65 -15.46 -35.54
C ILE A 359 -24.17 -15.22 -35.56
N ALA A 360 -24.76 -14.80 -34.45
CA ALA A 360 -26.19 -14.49 -34.35
C ALA A 360 -26.58 -13.34 -35.30
N ARG A 361 -25.79 -12.26 -35.35
CA ARG A 361 -26.00 -11.15 -36.30
C ARG A 361 -25.90 -11.61 -37.75
N TYR A 362 -24.94 -12.47 -38.09
CA TYR A 362 -24.81 -13.06 -39.42
C TYR A 362 -26.01 -13.94 -39.78
N GLN A 363 -26.49 -14.78 -38.85
CA GLN A 363 -27.66 -15.61 -39.06
C GLN A 363 -28.92 -14.77 -39.26
N GLN A 364 -29.09 -13.71 -38.48
CA GLN A 364 -30.24 -12.81 -38.58
C GLN A 364 -30.22 -12.02 -39.90
N TYR A 365 -29.07 -11.51 -40.31
CA TYR A 365 -28.89 -10.89 -41.63
C TYR A 365 -29.21 -11.84 -42.78
N TRP A 366 -28.80 -13.12 -42.67
CA TRP A 366 -29.09 -14.14 -43.68
C TRP A 366 -30.60 -14.47 -43.74
N LEU A 367 -31.26 -14.61 -42.59
CA LEU A 367 -32.71 -14.84 -42.50
C LEU A 367 -33.52 -13.66 -43.07
N ASP A 368 -33.13 -12.42 -42.76
CA ASP A 368 -33.78 -11.23 -43.29
C ASP A 368 -33.61 -11.14 -44.82
N GLY A 369 -32.42 -11.44 -45.35
CA GLY A 369 -32.16 -11.48 -46.79
C GLY A 369 -32.93 -12.58 -47.55
N MET A 370 -33.26 -13.70 -46.89
CA MET A 370 -34.16 -14.71 -47.47
C MET A 370 -35.61 -14.26 -47.50
N SER A 371 -36.06 -13.52 -46.48
CA SER A 371 -37.42 -13.01 -46.41
C SER A 371 -37.72 -11.97 -47.50
N ASP A 372 -36.72 -11.16 -47.86
CA ASP A 372 -36.78 -10.22 -49.00
C ASP A 372 -36.79 -10.96 -50.35
N ALA A 373 -36.03 -12.06 -50.48
CA ALA A 373 -36.00 -12.87 -51.71
C ALA A 373 -37.33 -13.63 -51.96
N THR A 374 -38.06 -14.01 -50.91
CA THR A 374 -39.39 -14.62 -51.05
C THR A 374 -40.50 -13.63 -51.43
N SER A 375 -40.27 -12.32 -51.31
CA SER A 375 -41.25 -11.28 -51.66
C SER A 375 -41.20 -10.84 -53.13
N ALA A 376 -40.20 -11.33 -53.90
CA ALA A 376 -39.98 -10.96 -55.30
C ALA A 376 -39.95 -12.19 -56.22
N ASN A 377 -41.09 -12.87 -56.36
CA ASN A 377 -41.33 -13.78 -57.48
C ASN A 377 -42.73 -13.57 -58.06
N VAL A 378 -42.79 -12.66 -59.05
CA VAL A 378 -43.90 -12.58 -60.00
C VAL A 378 -43.44 -13.23 -61.30
N LEU A 379 -44.04 -14.36 -61.66
CA LEU A 379 -44.02 -14.87 -63.04
C LEU A 379 -45.39 -15.53 -63.36
N PRO A 380 -45.89 -15.41 -64.60
CA PRO A 380 -47.30 -15.63 -64.95
C PRO A 380 -47.61 -17.07 -65.42
N THR A 381 -48.85 -17.52 -65.17
CA THR A 381 -49.53 -18.71 -65.72
C THR A 381 -50.23 -18.39 -67.06
N PRO A 382 -50.84 -19.34 -67.85
CA PRO A 382 -51.05 -20.80 -67.64
C PRO A 382 -50.88 -21.72 -68.90
N ALA A 383 -50.92 -23.05 -68.71
CA ALA A 383 -51.65 -24.01 -69.59
C ALA A 383 -51.80 -25.42 -68.95
N SER A 384 -52.96 -26.05 -69.20
CA SER A 384 -53.54 -27.33 -68.71
C SER A 384 -52.56 -28.54 -68.66
N SER A 385 -52.74 -29.62 -67.88
CA SER A 385 -53.88 -30.56 -67.85
C SER A 385 -53.63 -31.77 -66.90
N VAL A 386 -54.71 -32.35 -66.36
CA VAL A 386 -54.93 -33.78 -66.04
C VAL A 386 -54.42 -34.40 -64.69
N ALA A 387 -55.44 -34.74 -63.87
CA ALA A 387 -55.65 -35.92 -63.00
C ALA A 387 -54.93 -36.10 -61.63
N ALA A 388 -55.76 -36.62 -60.70
CA ALA A 388 -55.65 -36.86 -59.25
C ALA A 388 -54.86 -38.14 -58.88
N PRO A 389 -54.80 -38.66 -57.60
CA PRO A 389 -55.44 -38.22 -56.34
C PRO A 389 -54.57 -38.25 -55.04
N HIS A 390 -55.19 -37.74 -53.95
CA HIS A 390 -54.87 -37.82 -52.51
C HIS A 390 -54.51 -39.24 -51.97
N PRO A 391 -53.80 -39.39 -50.82
CA PRO A 391 -54.34 -39.29 -49.43
C PRO A 391 -53.44 -38.48 -48.45
N GLU A 392 -53.97 -37.62 -47.59
CA GLU A 392 -54.47 -37.83 -46.20
C GLU A 392 -53.42 -37.95 -45.07
N HIS A 393 -53.66 -37.09 -44.06
CA HIS A 393 -53.37 -37.17 -42.62
C HIS A 393 -52.03 -36.70 -42.02
N GLY A 394 -52.16 -35.80 -41.03
CA GLY A 394 -51.28 -35.77 -39.85
C GLY A 394 -51.10 -34.39 -39.19
N ASP A 395 -52.11 -33.88 -38.51
CA ASP A 395 -51.96 -32.80 -37.52
C ASP A 395 -50.95 -33.18 -36.42
N THR A 396 -50.12 -32.24 -35.97
CA THR A 396 -49.88 -31.97 -34.54
C THR A 396 -49.06 -30.69 -34.37
N ALA A 397 -49.71 -29.67 -33.81
CA ALA A 397 -49.09 -28.46 -33.32
C ALA A 397 -48.36 -28.74 -31.99
N GLY A 398 -47.08 -28.39 -31.92
CA GLY A 398 -46.28 -28.39 -30.70
C GLY A 398 -45.54 -27.07 -30.58
N SER A 399 -46.11 -26.14 -29.82
CA SER A 399 -45.48 -24.88 -29.41
C SER A 399 -44.32 -25.19 -28.46
N MET A 400 -43.10 -24.82 -28.84
CA MET A 400 -41.92 -24.94 -27.97
C MET A 400 -41.54 -23.54 -27.47
N GLU A 401 -41.82 -23.30 -26.18
CA GLU A 401 -41.50 -22.05 -25.47
C GLU A 401 -39.99 -21.79 -25.48
N LEU A 402 -39.62 -20.59 -25.94
CA LEU A 402 -38.27 -20.04 -25.82
C LEU A 402 -38.06 -19.61 -24.36
N GLY A 403 -37.37 -20.44 -23.58
CA GLY A 403 -37.01 -20.14 -22.20
C GLY A 403 -36.14 -18.89 -22.08
N SER A 404 -36.68 -17.83 -21.49
CA SER A 404 -35.96 -16.64 -21.07
C SER A 404 -34.98 -16.99 -19.94
N MET A 405 -33.68 -16.97 -20.23
CA MET A 405 -32.66 -17.01 -19.18
C MET A 405 -32.61 -15.65 -18.48
N ILE A 406 -33.28 -15.58 -17.32
CA ILE A 406 -33.14 -14.50 -16.35
C ILE A 406 -31.71 -14.56 -15.80
N TYR A 407 -30.86 -13.62 -16.19
CA TYR A 407 -29.64 -13.28 -15.47
C TYR A 407 -30.04 -12.71 -14.10
N GLN A 408 -30.05 -13.56 -13.07
CA GLN A 408 -30.18 -13.12 -11.68
C GLN A 408 -28.89 -12.40 -11.26
N GLN A 409 -29.01 -11.11 -10.95
CA GLN A 409 -28.02 -10.34 -10.19
C GLN A 409 -27.76 -11.00 -8.82
N GLN A 410 -26.74 -11.85 -8.72
CA GLN A 410 -26.13 -12.31 -7.46
C GLN A 410 -24.71 -11.73 -7.31
N GLY A 411 -24.52 -10.45 -7.63
CA GLY A 411 -23.18 -9.88 -7.83
C GLY A 411 -22.56 -9.08 -6.67
N GLN A 412 -23.33 -8.64 -5.66
CA GLN A 412 -22.78 -7.68 -4.67
C GLN A 412 -22.44 -8.28 -3.31
N GLY A 413 -23.12 -9.33 -2.84
CA GLY A 413 -22.76 -10.01 -1.59
C GLY A 413 -21.55 -10.94 -1.72
N THR A 414 -21.48 -11.69 -2.82
CA THR A 414 -20.47 -12.73 -3.07
C THR A 414 -19.07 -12.16 -3.37
N ALA A 415 -19.00 -11.03 -4.06
CA ALA A 415 -17.73 -10.40 -4.43
C ALA A 415 -17.00 -9.80 -3.21
N GLY A 416 -17.75 -9.28 -2.22
CA GLY A 416 -17.18 -8.78 -0.97
C GLY A 416 -16.55 -9.90 -0.12
N ASP A 417 -17.28 -11.00 0.04
CA ASP A 417 -16.82 -12.18 0.79
C ASP A 417 -15.59 -12.84 0.15
N MET A 418 -15.57 -12.93 -1.19
CA MET A 418 -14.41 -13.47 -1.91
C MET A 418 -13.17 -12.58 -1.83
N SER A 419 -13.34 -11.26 -1.74
CA SER A 419 -12.20 -10.35 -1.59
C SER A 419 -11.56 -10.49 -0.21
N TRP A 420 -12.38 -10.66 0.84
CA TRP A 420 -11.91 -10.96 2.19
C TRP A 420 -11.21 -12.30 2.27
N LEU A 421 -11.71 -13.33 1.57
CA LEU A 421 -11.03 -14.62 1.49
C LEU A 421 -9.60 -14.48 0.94
N HIS A 422 -9.41 -13.74 -0.15
CA HIS A 422 -8.09 -13.51 -0.72
C HIS A 422 -7.18 -12.67 0.18
N TRP A 423 -7.76 -11.71 0.92
CA TRP A 423 -7.03 -10.95 1.93
C TRP A 423 -6.58 -11.84 3.09
N ASP A 424 -7.47 -12.65 3.64
CA ASP A 424 -7.16 -13.53 4.77
C ASP A 424 -6.11 -14.57 4.42
N LEU A 425 -6.16 -15.12 3.21
CA LEU A 425 -5.11 -16.02 2.69
C LEU A 425 -3.76 -15.31 2.54
N LEU A 426 -3.76 -14.05 2.11
CA LEU A 426 -2.52 -13.26 2.06
C LEU A 426 -1.94 -13.09 3.48
N ILE A 427 -2.77 -12.73 4.46
CA ILE A 427 -2.33 -12.54 5.85
C ILE A 427 -1.84 -13.85 6.46
N ASP A 428 -2.51 -14.98 6.20
CA ASP A 428 -2.02 -16.30 6.60
C ASP A 428 -0.67 -16.60 5.98
N ASP A 429 -0.53 -16.43 4.66
CA ASP A 429 0.73 -16.72 3.99
C ASP A 429 1.87 -15.82 4.53
N ILE A 430 1.61 -14.55 4.89
CA ILE A 430 2.58 -13.64 5.53
C ILE A 430 2.95 -14.12 6.95
N ASN A 431 1.99 -14.62 7.72
CA ASN A 431 2.22 -15.05 9.10
C ASN A 431 2.83 -16.46 9.19
N GLU A 432 2.37 -17.41 8.37
CA GLU A 432 2.89 -18.78 8.31
C GLU A 432 4.31 -18.82 7.75
N SER A 433 4.63 -17.94 6.79
CA SER A 433 6.00 -17.82 6.30
C SER A 433 6.99 -17.32 7.36
N ASN A 434 6.52 -16.63 8.41
CA ASN A 434 7.34 -16.32 9.59
C ASN A 434 7.54 -17.52 10.53
N ILE A 435 6.64 -18.51 10.52
CA ILE A 435 6.63 -19.65 11.46
C ILE A 435 7.32 -20.88 10.88
N ASN A 436 7.10 -21.19 9.60
CA ASN A 436 7.57 -22.43 8.98
C ASN A 436 9.11 -22.48 8.75
N ASP A 437 9.81 -21.34 8.80
CA ASP A 437 11.28 -21.28 8.78
C ASP A 437 11.92 -21.41 10.19
N MET A 438 11.13 -21.60 11.25
CA MET A 438 11.60 -21.87 12.62
C MET A 438 11.83 -23.36 12.91
N VAL A 439 11.52 -24.26 11.98
CA VAL A 439 11.77 -25.69 12.12
C VAL A 439 13.16 -26.00 11.57
N TRP A 440 14.15 -26.01 12.47
CA TRP A 440 15.48 -26.58 12.25
C TRP A 440 15.62 -27.92 12.97
#